data_AF-A0A2S0JYM5-F1
#
_entry.id   AF-A0A2S0JYM5-F1
#
_cell.length_a   1.000
_cell.length_b   1.000
_cell.length_c   1.000
_cell.angle_alpha   90.00
_cell.angle_beta   90.00
_cell.angle_gamma   90.00
#
_symmetry.space_group_name_H-M   'P 1'
#
loop_
_entity.id
_entity.type
_entity.pdbx_description
1 polymer ?
#
loop_
_entity_poly.entity_id
_entity_poly.type
_entity_poly.pdbx_seq_one_letter_code
_entity_poly.pdbx_strand_id
1 'polypeptide(L)' 'MMFLGIMIGLTTGFLIINNEIEVTTSIFLIVFLILAVLMLIALLYKNYKVKLQENNQDD' A
#
# COMPACT_ATOMS: atom_id res chain seq x y z
N MET A 1 5.48 -0.78 -13.45
CA MET A 1 5.84 -0.23 -12.12
C MET A 1 4.87 -0.68 -11.02
N MET A 2 3.56 -0.39 -11.14
CA MET A 2 2.56 -0.73 -10.10
C MET A 2 2.45 -2.24 -9.77
N PHE A 3 2.56 -3.09 -10.79
CA PHE A 3 2.50 -4.55 -10.63
C PHE A 3 3.62 -5.12 -9.74
N LEU A 4 4.85 -4.59 -9.86
CA LEU A 4 5.98 -5.00 -9.02
C LEU A 4 5.75 -4.63 -7.55
N GLY A 5 5.17 -3.46 -7.29
CA GLY A 5 4.84 -3.03 -5.92
C GLY A 5 3.81 -3.96 -5.25
N ILE A 6 2.81 -4.40 -6.01
CA ILE A 6 1.80 -5.36 -5.53
C ILE A 6 2.45 -6.72 -5.23
N MET A 7 3.29 -7.22 -6.13
CA MET A 7 4.00 -8.49 -5.94
C MET A 7 4.92 -8.46 -4.71
N ILE A 8 5.70 -7.38 -4.54
CA ILE A 8 6.57 -7.21 -3.37
C ILE A 8 5.75 -7.15 -2.08
N GLY A 9 4.63 -6.41 -2.05
CA GLY A 9 3.75 -6.34 -0.88
C GLY A 9 3.18 -7.71 -0.50
N LEU A 10 2.73 -8.50 -1.50
CA LEU A 10 2.19 -9.84 -1.29
C LEU A 10 3.26 -10.82 -0.80
N THR A 11 4.45 -10.85 -1.44
CA THR A 11 5.55 -11.73 -1.04
C THR A 11 6.03 -11.40 0.38
N THR A 12 6.10 -10.11 0.73
CA THR A 12 6.49 -9.67 2.07
C THR A 12 5.45 -10.05 3.11
N GLY A 13 4.16 -9.86 2.83
CA GLY A 13 3.08 -10.29 3.71
C GLY A 13 3.06 -11.80 3.94
N PHE A 14 3.32 -12.60 2.91
CA PHE A 14 3.40 -14.06 3.03
C PHE A 14 4.58 -14.52 3.89
N LEU A 15 5.75 -13.89 3.74
CA LEU A 15 6.93 -14.16 4.56
C LEU A 15 6.72 -13.81 6.04
N ILE A 16 5.95 -12.76 6.34
CA ILE A 16 5.66 -12.36 7.73
C ILE A 16 4.75 -13.38 8.43
N ILE A 17 3.78 -13.95 7.70
CA ILE A 17 2.82 -14.92 8.26
C ILE A 17 3.46 -16.31 8.41
N ASN A 18 4.34 -16.70 7.49
CA ASN A 18 4.84 -18.08 7.38
C ASN A 18 6.26 -18.29 7.95
N ASN A 19 6.82 -17.28 8.62
CA ASN A 19 8.13 -17.36 9.28
C ASN A 19 7.94 -17.50 10.80
N GLU A 20 8.86 -18.18 11.49
CA GLU A 20 8.85 -18.38 12.96
C GLU A 20 9.24 -17.10 13.72
N ILE A 21 8.66 -15.97 13.33
CA ILE A 21 8.82 -14.71 14.02
C ILE A 21 7.88 -14.72 15.22
N GLU A 22 8.33 -14.16 16.34
CA GLU A 22 7.51 -13.94 17.51
C GLU A 22 6.17 -13.26 17.12
N VAL A 23 5.06 -13.81 17.62
CA VAL A 23 3.69 -13.41 17.22
C VAL A 23 3.49 -11.90 17.38
N THR A 24 4.07 -11.32 18.44
CA THR A 24 4.06 -9.88 18.71
C THR A 24 4.65 -9.06 17.55
N THR A 25 5.80 -9.49 17.03
CA THR A 25 6.48 -8.82 15.91
C THR A 25 5.71 -9.01 14.61
N SER A 26 5.13 -10.19 14.37
CA SER A 26 4.32 -10.46 13.18
C SER A 26 3.08 -9.55 13.13
N ILE A 27 2.38 -9.38 14.26
CA ILE A 27 1.26 -8.43 14.39
C ILE A 27 1.73 -6.99 14.13
N PHE A 28 2.87 -6.59 14.70
CA PHE A 28 3.42 -5.24 14.50
C PHE A 28 3.72 -4.96 13.01
N LEU A 29 4.30 -5.93 12.31
CA LEU A 29 4.59 -5.82 10.87
C LEU A 29 3.33 -5.78 10.02
N ILE A 30 2.28 -6.54 10.37
CA ILE A 30 0.97 -6.50 9.69
C ILE A 30 0.33 -5.11 9.86
N VAL A 31 0.38 -4.52 11.04
CA VAL A 31 -0.14 -3.16 11.28
C VAL A 31 0.59 -2.14 10.42
N PHE A 32 1.92 -2.23 10.34
CA PHE A 32 2.73 -1.38 9.46
C PHE A 32 2.38 -1.56 7.98
N LEU A 33 2.16 -2.80 7.53
CA LEU A 33 1.74 -3.09 6.16
C LEU A 33 0.40 -2.43 5.83
N ILE A 34 -0.59 -2.52 6.72
CA ILE A 34 -1.90 -1.90 6.56
C ILE A 34 -1.77 -0.38 6.47
N LEU A 35 -0.98 0.24 7.35
CA LEU A 35 -0.74 1.69 7.31
C LEU A 35 -0.10 2.14 6.00
N ALA A 36 0.87 1.38 5.48
CA ALA A 36 1.50 1.65 4.20
C ALA A 36 0.49 1.58 3.04
N VAL A 37 -0.40 0.59 3.04
CA VAL A 37 -1.46 0.45 2.03
C VAL A 37 -2.43 1.64 2.09
N LEU A 38 -2.87 2.04 3.29
CA LEU A 38 -3.75 3.20 3.46
C LEU A 38 -3.10 4.49 2.95
N MET A 39 -1.81 4.69 3.24
CA MET A 39 -1.06 5.84 2.74
C MET A 39 -0.95 5.83 1.21
N LEU A 40 -0.72 4.66 0.62
CA LEU A 40 -0.67 4.49 -0.83
C LEU A 40 -2.01 4.85 -1.48
N ILE A 41 -3.11 4.33 -0.93
CA ILE A 41 -4.47 4.63 -1.39
C ILE A 41 -4.76 6.14 -1.30
N ALA A 42 -4.38 6.79 -0.19
CA ALA A 42 -4.56 8.23 -0.02
C ALA A 42 -3.77 9.05 -1.06
N LEU A 43 -2.53 8.64 -1.36
CA LEU A 43 -1.71 9.26 -2.41
C LEU A 43 -2.31 9.05 -3.80
N LEU A 44 -2.76 7.84 -4.12
CA LEU A 44 -3.45 7.54 -5.37
C LEU A 44 -4.73 8.37 -5.53
N TYR A 45 -5.54 8.47 -4.46
CA TYR A 45 -6.76 9.26 -4.46
C TYR A 45 -6.48 10.76 -4.66
N LYS A 46 -5.47 11.30 -3.96
CA LYS A 46 -5.02 12.69 -4.15
C LYS A 46 -4.58 12.93 -5.59
N ASN A 47 -3.76 12.03 -6.14
CA ASN A 47 -3.24 12.16 -7.51
C ASN A 47 -4.37 12.07 -8.55
N TYR A 48 -5.33 11.17 -8.35
CA TYR A 48 -6.51 11.05 -9.19
C TYR A 48 -7.39 12.31 -9.12
N LYS A 49 -7.65 12.83 -7.92
CA LYS A 49 -8.43 14.06 -7.72
C LYS A 49 -7.77 15.28 -8.40
N VAL A 50 -6.45 15.41 -8.31
CA VAL A 50 -5.70 16.50 -8.96
C VAL A 50 -5.85 16.41 -10.48
N LYS A 51 -5.66 15.22 -11.07
CA LYS A 51 -5.89 15.01 -12.51
C LYS A 51 -7.32 15.29 -12.95
N LEU A 52 -8.31 14.97 -12.11
CA LEU A 52 -9.71 15.22 -12.40
C LEU A 52 -10.06 16.72 -12.36
N GLN A 53 -9.39 17.52 -11.54
CA GLN A 53 -9.59 18.96 -11.51
C GLN A 53 -8.92 19.66 -12.70
N GLU A 54 -7.72 19.22 -13.09
CA GLU A 54 -7.02 19.72 -14.29
C GLU A 54 -7.88 19.52 -15.56
N ASN A 55 -8.46 18.33 -15.73
CA ASN A 55 -9.26 17.99 -16.91
C ASN A 55 -10.61 18.73 -16.99
N ASN A 56 -11.13 19.26 -15.88
CA ASN A 56 -12.38 20.03 -15.85
C ASN A 56 -12.14 21.55 -15.95
N GLN A 57 -10.89 22.02 -15.96
CA GLN A 57 -10.55 23.44 -16.14
C GLN A 57 -10.17 23.78 -17.59
N ASP A 58 -9.90 22.78 -18.42
CA ASP A 58 -9.58 22.93 -19.85
C ASP A 58 -10.82 22.80 -20.78
N ASP A 59 -12.01 22.52 -20.22
CA ASP A 59 -13.33 22.54 -20.88
C ASP A 59 -14.09 23.85 -20.57
#